data_AF-A0A2D4FK93-F1
#
_entry.id   AF-A0A2D4FK93-F1
#
_cell.length_a   1.000
_cell.length_b   1.000
_cell.length_c   1.000
_cell.angle_alpha   90.00
_cell.angle_beta   90.00
_cell.angle_gamma   90.00
#
_symmetry.space_group_name_H-M   'P 1'
#
loop_
_entity.id
_entity.type
_entity.pdbx_description
1 polymer ?
#
loop_
_entity_poly.entity_id
_entity_poly.type
_entity_poly.pdbx_seq_one_letter_code
_entity_poly.pdbx_strand_id
1 'polypeptide(L)'
;KWYYEMIVDSVDPFVTAQATHMRVGWAMAEGYSPYPGGGEGWGGNGVGDDLYSFGFDGLHLWSGRVARAVASPGQHMLGADDVVSCCLDLSVPSISFRINGFPVQGMFENFNLDG
;
A
#
# COMPACT_ATOMS: atom_id res chain seq x y z
N LYS A 1 0.51 16.78 -8.43
CA LYS A 1 0.01 15.43 -8.75
C LYS A 1 1.21 14.59 -9.15
N TRP A 2 1.31 13.37 -8.66
CA TRP A 2 2.43 12.46 -8.87
C TRP A 2 1.92 11.07 -9.23
N TYR A 3 2.74 10.33 -9.98
CA TYR A 3 2.39 9.02 -10.53
C TYR A 3 3.63 8.14 -10.60
N TYR A 4 3.50 6.88 -10.20
CA TYR A 4 4.48 5.85 -10.51
C TYR A 4 3.80 4.50 -10.73
N GLU A 5 4.54 3.57 -11.35
CA GLU A 5 4.13 2.18 -11.49
C GLU A 5 5.19 1.27 -10.87
N MET A 6 4.72 0.16 -10.32
CA MET A 6 5.55 -0.94 -9.83
C MET A 6 5.13 -2.21 -10.56
N ILE A 7 6.10 -2.98 -11.03
CA ILE A 7 5.89 -4.29 -11.62
C ILE A 7 6.48 -5.34 -10.69
N VAL A 8 5.73 -6.40 -10.43
CA VAL A 8 6.21 -7.53 -9.65
C VAL A 8 6.87 -8.54 -10.58
N ASP A 9 8.17 -8.75 -10.42
CA ASP A 9 8.91 -9.76 -11.19
C ASP A 9 8.62 -11.18 -10.68
N SER A 10 8.73 -11.38 -9.36
CA SER A 10 8.46 -12.66 -8.72
C SER A 10 8.06 -12.49 -7.25
N VAL A 11 7.25 -13.42 -6.74
CA VAL A 11 6.92 -13.55 -5.32
C VAL A 11 6.88 -15.03 -4.98
N ASP A 12 7.74 -15.45 -4.07
CA ASP A 12 7.68 -16.78 -3.47
C ASP A 12 6.86 -16.72 -2.17
N PRO A 13 5.61 -17.24 -2.16
CA PRO A 13 4.79 -17.23 -0.97
C PRO A 13 5.30 -18.30 0.02
N PHE A 14 5.22 -18.01 1.32
CA PHE A 14 5.53 -18.96 2.40
C PHE A 14 6.97 -19.52 2.40
N VAL A 15 7.97 -18.69 2.04
CA VAL A 15 9.39 -19.03 2.23
C VAL A 15 9.79 -19.15 3.71
N THR A 16 8.93 -18.67 4.62
CA THR A 16 9.00 -18.89 6.07
C THR A 16 7.66 -19.42 6.59
N ALA A 17 7.57 -19.71 7.89
CA ALA A 17 6.29 -20.07 8.53
C ALA A 17 5.24 -18.94 8.53
N GLN A 18 5.65 -17.69 8.24
CA GLN A 18 4.75 -16.56 8.08
C GLN A 18 4.46 -16.32 6.59
N ALA A 19 3.21 -15.94 6.28
CA ALA A 19 2.82 -15.57 4.93
C ALA A 19 3.62 -14.34 4.45
N THR A 20 4.23 -14.44 3.27
CA THR A 20 4.84 -13.30 2.58
C THR A 20 3.75 -12.26 2.32
N HIS A 21 3.99 -10.99 2.65
CA HIS A 21 3.12 -9.89 2.29
C HIS A 21 3.91 -8.83 1.51
N MET A 22 3.23 -8.17 0.58
CA MET A 22 3.78 -7.10 -0.22
C MET A 22 2.74 -5.98 -0.31
N ARG A 23 3.19 -4.75 -0.09
CA ARG A 23 2.35 -3.55 -0.20
C ARG A 23 3.11 -2.47 -0.95
N VAL A 24 2.38 -1.67 -1.71
CA VAL A 24 2.89 -0.50 -2.43
C VAL A 24 2.05 0.72 -2.07
N GLY A 25 2.65 1.91 -2.04
CA GLY A 25 1.96 3.06 -1.50
C GLY A 25 2.80 4.33 -1.33
N TRP A 26 2.29 5.24 -0.50
CA TRP A 26 2.94 6.50 -0.16
C TRP A 26 3.09 6.61 1.35
N ALA A 27 4.09 7.36 1.80
CA ALA A 27 4.29 7.70 3.20
C ALA A 27 4.73 9.16 3.31
N MET A 28 4.37 9.80 4.42
CA MET A 28 4.85 11.11 4.79
C MET A 28 6.33 11.03 5.16
N ALA A 29 7.10 12.05 4.79
CA ALA A 29 8.52 12.12 5.17
C ALA A 29 8.67 12.32 6.69
N GLU A 30 7.74 13.05 7.30
CA GLU A 30 7.64 13.21 8.76
C GLU A 30 6.64 12.19 9.32
N GLY A 31 6.98 11.58 10.46
CA GLY A 31 6.14 10.58 11.14
C GLY A 31 6.37 9.14 10.71
N TYR A 32 6.62 8.86 9.42
CA TYR A 32 6.91 7.50 8.96
C TYR A 32 8.27 7.00 9.50
N SER A 33 8.25 5.85 10.18
CA SER A 33 9.42 5.32 10.89
C SER A 33 9.72 3.88 10.47
N PRO A 34 10.53 3.66 9.41
CA PRO A 34 10.79 2.34 8.82
C PRO A 34 11.85 1.54 9.61
N TYR A 35 11.66 1.39 10.92
CA TYR A 35 12.59 0.63 11.74
C TYR A 35 12.35 -0.88 11.61
N PRO A 36 13.39 -1.68 11.30
CA PRO A 36 13.26 -3.13 11.33
C PRO A 36 13.00 -3.61 12.77
N GLY A 37 11.90 -4.34 12.97
CA GLY A 37 11.57 -5.04 14.23
C GLY A 37 11.02 -4.19 15.38
N GLY A 38 10.88 -2.86 15.23
CA GLY A 38 10.57 -1.92 16.32
C GLY A 38 9.41 -0.96 16.02
N GLY A 39 8.27 -1.48 15.60
CA GLY A 39 7.04 -0.72 15.39
C GLY A 39 6.10 -0.66 16.58
N GLU A 40 4.99 0.08 16.47
CA GLU A 40 3.90 0.08 17.46
C GLU A 40 3.17 -1.27 17.61
N GLY A 41 3.80 -2.43 17.33
CA GLY A 41 3.22 -3.79 17.49
C GLY A 41 4.03 -4.91 16.79
N TRP A 42 3.35 -5.98 16.39
CA TRP A 42 3.99 -7.24 15.96
C TRP A 42 4.48 -7.19 14.51
N GLY A 43 5.79 -7.27 14.30
CA GLY A 43 6.41 -7.36 12.96
C GLY A 43 7.31 -6.17 12.63
N GLY A 44 7.78 -6.12 11.38
CA GLY A 44 8.47 -4.94 10.85
C GLY A 44 7.49 -3.80 10.51
N ASN A 45 7.98 -2.57 10.41
CA ASN A 45 7.17 -1.42 10.00
C ASN A 45 7.16 -1.27 8.47
N GLY A 46 6.14 -1.83 7.82
CA GLY A 46 5.87 -1.63 6.40
C GLY A 46 4.96 -0.43 6.13
N VAL A 47 4.70 -0.17 4.85
CA VAL A 47 3.72 0.86 4.43
C VAL A 47 2.31 0.46 4.88
N GLY A 48 1.58 1.41 5.46
CA GLY A 48 0.23 1.23 6.00
C GLY A 48 0.15 0.71 7.43
N ASP A 49 1.30 0.50 8.10
CA ASP A 49 1.36 0.04 9.50
C ASP A 49 1.34 1.18 10.53
N ASP A 50 1.31 2.43 10.07
CA ASP A 50 1.13 3.63 10.89
C ASP A 50 0.12 4.59 10.23
N LEU A 51 -0.18 5.70 10.90
CA LEU A 51 -1.10 6.73 10.40
C LEU A 51 -0.47 7.68 9.37
N TYR A 52 0.84 7.56 9.14
CA TYR A 52 1.62 8.42 8.24
C TYR A 52 1.89 7.74 6.89
N SER A 53 1.38 6.52 6.70
CA SER A 53 1.59 5.73 5.49
C SER A 53 0.30 5.06 5.01
N PHE A 54 0.23 4.86 3.70
CA PHE A 54 -0.96 4.46 2.96
C PHE A 54 -0.59 3.42 1.92
N GLY A 55 -0.99 2.17 2.14
CA GLY A 55 -0.58 1.03 1.32
C GLY A 55 -1.73 0.29 0.65
N PHE A 56 -1.42 -0.46 -0.40
CA PHE A 56 -2.31 -1.39 -1.09
C PHE A 56 -1.59 -2.73 -1.34
N ASP A 57 -2.27 -3.85 -1.09
CA ASP A 57 -1.71 -5.23 -1.22
C ASP A 57 -2.36 -6.07 -2.33
N GLY A 58 -3.19 -5.46 -3.19
CA GLY A 58 -3.99 -6.17 -4.18
C GLY A 58 -5.44 -6.45 -3.74
N LEU A 59 -5.68 -6.56 -2.43
CA LEU A 59 -6.99 -6.89 -1.84
C LEU A 59 -7.53 -5.82 -0.88
N HIS A 60 -6.65 -5.07 -0.23
CA HIS A 60 -6.96 -4.15 0.85
C HIS A 60 -6.18 -2.84 0.73
N LEU A 61 -6.81 -1.76 1.18
CA LEU A 61 -6.13 -0.53 1.55
C LEU A 61 -5.71 -0.59 3.02
N TRP A 62 -4.47 -0.22 3.30
CA TRP A 62 -3.84 -0.29 4.62
C TRP A 62 -3.43 1.10 5.11
N SER A 63 -3.88 1.46 6.31
CA SER A 63 -3.39 2.60 7.07
C SER A 63 -3.65 2.35 8.56
N GLY A 64 -2.70 2.71 9.42
CA GLY A 64 -2.78 2.45 10.86
C GLY A 64 -3.00 0.97 11.19
N ARG A 65 -2.49 0.05 10.37
CA ARG A 65 -2.65 -1.43 10.50
C ARG A 65 -4.07 -1.94 10.31
N VAL A 66 -4.97 -1.08 9.84
CA VAL A 66 -6.33 -1.45 9.53
C VAL A 66 -6.39 -1.77 8.04
N ALA A 67 -6.64 -3.04 7.72
CA ALA A 67 -6.97 -3.48 6.37
C ALA A 67 -8.42 -3.15 6.06
N ARG A 68 -8.67 -2.46 4.95
CA ARG A 68 -10.00 -2.24 4.39
C ARG A 68 -10.10 -2.90 3.02
N ALA A 69 -10.95 -3.91 2.92
CA ALA A 69 -11.17 -4.62 1.67
C ALA A 69 -11.67 -3.67 0.58
N VAL A 70 -11.12 -3.82 -0.62
CA VAL A 70 -11.50 -3.06 -1.80
C VAL A 70 -11.80 -4.01 -2.95
N ALA A 71 -12.69 -3.59 -3.85
CA ALA A 71 -13.02 -4.38 -5.02
C ALA A 71 -12.18 -3.93 -6.22
N SER A 72 -11.72 -4.89 -7.02
CA SER A 72 -11.20 -4.64 -8.37
C SER A 72 -11.47 -5.86 -9.27
N PRO A 73 -11.62 -5.68 -10.60
CA PRO A 73 -11.67 -6.80 -11.52
C PRO A 73 -10.45 -7.72 -11.35
N GLY A 74 -10.70 -9.00 -11.09
CA GLY A 74 -9.62 -9.97 -10.88
C GLY A 74 -8.81 -9.73 -9.61
N GLN A 75 -9.39 -9.19 -8.53
CA GLN A 75 -8.68 -8.95 -7.27
C GLN A 75 -7.93 -10.21 -6.78
N HIS A 76 -6.68 -10.03 -6.42
CA HIS A 76 -5.81 -11.06 -5.83
C HIS A 76 -4.67 -10.37 -5.06
N MET A 77 -3.93 -11.12 -4.25
CA MET A 77 -2.68 -10.62 -3.68
C MET A 77 -1.69 -10.34 -4.81
N LEU A 78 -0.87 -9.29 -4.67
CA LEU A 78 0.14 -8.95 -5.67
C LEU A 78 1.05 -10.15 -5.98
N GLY A 79 1.07 -10.56 -7.25
CA GLY A 79 1.84 -11.69 -7.76
C GLY A 79 2.68 -11.31 -8.98
N ALA A 80 3.45 -12.26 -9.49
CA ALA A 80 4.29 -12.06 -10.67
C ALA A 80 3.48 -11.50 -11.86
N ASP A 81 4.13 -10.61 -12.63
CA ASP A 81 3.59 -9.88 -13.78
C ASP A 81 2.50 -8.84 -13.46
N ASP A 82 2.10 -8.67 -12.20
CA ASP A 82 1.19 -7.59 -11.82
C ASP A 82 1.85 -6.22 -11.97
N VAL A 83 1.09 -5.29 -12.56
CA VAL A 83 1.43 -3.88 -12.63
C VAL A 83 0.51 -3.09 -11.72
N VAL A 84 1.10 -2.38 -10.75
CA VAL A 84 0.35 -1.50 -9.83
C VAL A 84 0.69 -0.05 -10.11
N SER A 85 -0.31 0.73 -10.51
CA SER A 85 -0.19 2.17 -10.69
C SER A 85 -0.61 2.90 -9.41
N CYS A 86 0.19 3.86 -8.96
CA CYS A 86 -0.01 4.61 -7.72
C CYS A 86 -0.11 6.11 -8.03
N CYS A 87 -1.28 6.69 -7.82
CA CYS A 87 -1.58 8.11 -8.09
C CYS A 87 -1.67 8.90 -6.79
N LEU A 88 -1.01 10.05 -6.72
CA LEU A 88 -1.10 11.00 -5.60
C LEU A 88 -1.53 12.38 -6.10
N ASP A 89 -2.58 12.92 -5.51
CA ASP A 89 -3.01 14.31 -5.70
C ASP A 89 -2.93 15.07 -4.36
N LEU A 90 -2.14 16.14 -4.33
CA LEU A 90 -1.98 17.01 -3.16
C LEU A 90 -2.88 18.26 -3.25
N SER A 91 -3.47 18.54 -4.43
CA SER A 91 -4.43 19.64 -4.57
C SER A 91 -5.81 19.26 -4.01
N VAL A 92 -6.13 17.98 -4.10
CA VAL A 92 -7.25 17.32 -3.41
C VAL A 92 -6.61 16.10 -2.74
N PRO A 93 -6.23 16.17 -1.44
CA PRO A 93 -5.45 15.14 -0.74
C PRO A 93 -6.04 13.76 -0.95
N SER A 94 -5.54 13.04 -1.96
CA SER A 94 -6.08 11.76 -2.39
C SER A 94 -5.02 10.85 -2.97
N ILE A 95 -5.16 9.56 -2.66
CA ILE A 95 -4.30 8.49 -3.17
C ILE A 95 -5.19 7.41 -3.76
N SER A 96 -4.97 7.06 -5.02
CA SER A 96 -5.71 6.00 -5.72
C SER A 96 -4.76 5.00 -6.39
N PHE A 97 -5.27 3.78 -6.56
CA PHE A 97 -4.50 2.66 -7.10
C PHE A 97 -5.21 2.05 -8.32
N ARG A 98 -4.41 1.48 -9.22
CA ARG A 98 -4.87 0.57 -10.27
C ARG A 98 -4.03 -0.69 -10.22
N ILE A 99 -4.65 -1.83 -10.49
CA ILE A 99 -3.95 -3.10 -10.70
C ILE A 99 -4.26 -3.57 -12.12
N ASN A 100 -3.21 -3.84 -12.90
CA ASN A 100 -3.30 -4.25 -14.31
C ASN A 100 -4.20 -3.30 -15.15
N GLY A 101 -4.09 -2.00 -14.88
CA GLY A 101 -4.87 -0.94 -15.52
C GLY A 101 -6.29 -0.74 -14.97
N PHE A 102 -6.83 -1.70 -14.21
CA PHE A 102 -8.18 -1.61 -13.63
C PHE A 102 -8.22 -0.74 -12.37
N PRO A 103 -9.21 0.15 -12.23
CA PRO A 103 -9.34 0.98 -11.04
C PRO A 103 -9.76 0.18 -9.82
N VAL A 104 -9.01 0.34 -8.73
CA VAL A 104 -9.40 -0.15 -7.40
C VAL A 104 -10.55 0.69 -6.86
N GLN A 105 -11.60 0.03 -6.36
CA GLN A 105 -12.79 0.67 -5.80
C GLN A 105 -12.53 1.10 -4.35
N GLY A 106 -11.70 2.13 -4.21
CA GLY A 106 -11.33 2.74 -2.94
C GLY A 106 -10.15 3.69 -3.13
N MET A 107 -10.08 4.72 -2.29
CA MET A 107 -8.98 5.66 -2.24
C MET A 107 -8.80 6.19 -0.82
N PHE A 108 -7.61 6.68 -0.52
CA PHE A 108 -7.40 7.51 0.67
C PHE A 108 -7.74 8.95 0.34
N GLU A 109 -8.41 9.64 1.24
CA GLU A 109 -8.82 11.04 1.07
C GLU A 109 -8.61 11.81 2.37
N ASN A 110 -8.45 13.13 2.27
CA ASN A 110 -8.40 14.05 3.41
C ASN A 110 -7.31 13.74 4.45
N PHE A 111 -6.16 13.21 4.01
CA PHE A 111 -4.98 13.05 4.88
C PHE A 111 -4.25 14.39 5.07
N ASN A 112 -3.54 14.51 6.19
CA ASN A 112 -2.77 15.71 6.52
C ASN A 112 -1.61 15.91 5.53
N LEU A 113 -1.42 17.15 5.06
CA LEU A 113 -0.31 17.54 4.21
C LEU A 113 0.84 18.20 4.99
N ASP A 114 0.58 18.64 6.22
CA ASP A 114 1.46 19.55 6.96
C ASP A 114 2.47 18.84 7.88
N GLY A 115 2.43 17.50 7.96
CA GLY A 115 3.24 16.74 8.92
C GLY A 115 2.62 16.69 10.32
#